data_AF-A0A3B3XEY4-F1
#
_entry.id   AF-A0A3B3XEY4-F1
#
_cell.length_a   1.000
_cell.length_b   1.000
_cell.length_c   1.000
_cell.angle_alpha   90.00
_cell.angle_beta   90.00
_cell.angle_gamma   90.00
#
_symmetry.space_group_name_H-M   'P 1'
#
loop_
_entity.id
_entity.type
_entity.pdbx_description
1 polymer ?
#
loop_
_entity_poly.entity_id
_entity_poly.type
_entity_poly.pdbx_seq_one_letter_code
_entity_poly.pdbx_strand_id
1 'polypeptide(L)'
;MLACTRLCSSTIFSAFRTTQVAAVGHLQRGFSSQTDGEERIASVLKEKFPLASKLKVTDISGGCGAMYEIHIESSEFKGKRTVQQHQLVNQALKEEIQSMHGLRIFTNIPK
;
A
#
# COMPACT_ATOMS: atom_id res chain seq x y z
N MET A 1 -15.50 -8.54 62.55
CA MET A 1 -14.10 -8.97 62.77
C MET A 1 -13.23 -8.03 61.93
N LEU A 2 -12.90 -6.86 62.47
CA LEU A 2 -11.63 -6.50 63.14
C LEU A 2 -10.38 -6.63 62.25
N ALA A 3 -9.64 -5.53 62.19
CA ALA A 3 -8.52 -5.19 61.32
C ALA A 3 -7.15 -5.81 61.73
N CYS A 4 -6.08 -5.33 61.08
CA CYS A 4 -4.63 -5.44 61.38
C CYS A 4 -3.90 -6.65 60.75
N THR A 5 -2.69 -6.60 60.18
CA THR A 5 -1.48 -5.73 60.25
C THR A 5 -0.65 -5.85 58.94
N ARG A 6 0.06 -4.84 58.36
CA ARG A 6 1.51 -4.47 58.54
C ARG A 6 2.44 -5.65 58.91
N LEU A 7 3.67 -5.89 58.41
CA LEU A 7 4.80 -5.02 58.06
C LEU A 7 5.98 -5.86 57.43
N CYS A 8 6.99 -5.17 56.88
CA CYS A 8 8.42 -5.53 56.62
C CYS A 8 8.77 -6.49 55.46
N SER A 9 9.65 -6.18 54.49
CA SER A 9 10.94 -5.46 54.39
C SER A 9 12.09 -6.46 54.17
N SER A 10 12.71 -6.43 52.99
CA SER A 10 14.17 -6.57 52.80
C SER A 10 14.55 -6.50 51.32
N THR A 11 15.37 -5.50 51.02
CA THR A 11 16.19 -5.27 49.83
C THR A 11 16.97 -6.50 49.36
N ILE A 12 16.99 -6.75 48.04
CA ILE A 12 18.15 -7.36 47.36
C ILE A 12 18.37 -6.63 46.03
N PHE A 13 19.47 -5.91 45.95
CA PHE A 13 20.10 -5.47 44.70
C PHE A 13 20.47 -6.70 43.87
N SER A 14 20.03 -6.79 42.62
CA SER A 14 20.50 -7.83 41.70
C SER A 14 20.55 -7.30 40.27
N ALA A 15 21.78 -6.97 39.88
CA ALA A 15 22.37 -7.08 38.55
C ALA A 15 21.61 -6.43 37.37
N PHE A 16 22.23 -5.35 36.89
CA PHE A 16 22.28 -4.99 35.47
C PHE A 16 22.21 -6.24 34.57
N ARG A 17 21.08 -6.44 33.91
CA ARG A 17 21.02 -7.22 32.68
C ARG A 17 20.79 -6.25 31.54
N THR A 18 21.91 -5.77 30.99
CA THR A 18 21.97 -5.28 29.62
C THR A 18 21.47 -6.40 28.72
N THR A 19 20.20 -6.35 28.34
CA THR A 19 19.71 -7.16 27.24
C THR A 19 19.88 -6.34 25.98
N GLN A 20 21.07 -6.47 25.37
CA GLN A 20 21.29 -6.19 23.96
C GLN A 20 20.35 -7.10 23.18
N VAL A 21 19.18 -6.60 22.79
CA VAL A 21 18.35 -7.28 21.79
C VAL A 21 18.79 -6.75 20.44
N ALA A 22 19.42 -7.65 19.69
CA ALA A 22 20.08 -7.44 18.42
C ALA A 22 19.24 -6.60 17.45
N ALA A 23 19.88 -5.58 16.88
CA ALA A 23 19.49 -5.02 15.59
C ALA A 23 19.59 -6.13 14.54
N VAL A 24 18.50 -6.86 14.32
CA VAL A 24 18.39 -7.78 13.19
C VAL A 24 18.15 -6.92 11.97
N GLY A 25 19.24 -6.63 11.27
CA GLY A 25 19.18 -6.19 9.89
C GLY A 25 18.43 -7.23 9.07
N HIS A 26 17.22 -6.87 8.64
CA HIS A 26 16.58 -7.55 7.52
C HIS A 26 16.43 -6.56 6.37
N LEU A 27 17.57 -6.28 5.74
CA LEU A 27 17.60 -5.96 4.31
C LEU A 27 17.31 -7.24 3.54
N GLN A 28 16.06 -7.69 3.53
CA GLN A 28 15.58 -8.63 2.52
C GLN A 28 14.62 -7.90 1.57
N ARG A 29 15.29 -7.40 0.53
CA ARG A 29 14.81 -6.97 -0.77
C ARG A 29 13.67 -7.87 -1.26
N GLY A 30 12.44 -7.39 -1.16
CA GLY A 30 11.31 -7.98 -1.87
C GLY A 30 11.48 -7.70 -3.35
N PHE A 31 11.92 -8.70 -4.12
CA PHE A 31 11.60 -8.75 -5.54
C PHE A 31 10.08 -8.58 -5.62
N SER A 32 9.61 -7.53 -6.29
CA SER A 32 8.20 -7.35 -6.61
C SER A 32 7.81 -8.49 -7.55
N SER A 33 7.43 -9.64 -7.01
CA SER A 33 6.68 -10.63 -7.77
C SER A 33 5.40 -9.93 -8.16
N GLN A 34 5.28 -9.58 -9.45
CA GLN A 34 4.05 -9.00 -9.99
C GLN A 34 2.88 -9.83 -9.48
N THR A 35 1.89 -9.18 -8.88
CA THR A 35 0.73 -9.89 -8.37
C THR A 35 -0.26 -10.11 -9.51
N ASP A 36 -1.05 -11.18 -9.45
CA ASP A 36 -2.12 -11.44 -10.43
C ASP A 36 -3.08 -10.24 -10.56
N GLY A 37 -3.22 -9.44 -9.50
CA GLY A 37 -4.02 -8.22 -9.51
C GLY A 37 -3.45 -7.11 -10.39
N GLU A 38 -2.13 -6.92 -10.41
CA GLU A 38 -1.48 -5.92 -11.28
C GLU A 38 -1.76 -6.20 -12.75
N GLU A 39 -1.66 -7.46 -13.16
CA GLU A 39 -1.88 -7.87 -14.55
C GLU A 39 -3.33 -7.68 -14.99
N ARG A 40 -4.29 -7.99 -14.11
CA ARG A 40 -5.72 -7.77 -14.35
C ARG A 40 -6.03 -6.29 -14.53
N ILE A 41 -5.59 -5.46 -13.59
CA ILE A 41 -5.78 -4.00 -13.64
C ILE A 41 -5.15 -3.44 -14.92
N ALA A 42 -3.93 -3.87 -15.24
CA ALA A 42 -3.24 -3.41 -16.44
C ALA A 42 -3.98 -3.78 -17.73
N SER A 43 -4.59 -4.97 -17.79
CA SER A 43 -5.37 -5.41 -18.96
C SER A 43 -6.63 -4.58 -19.14
N VAL A 44 -7.41 -4.38 -18.08
CA VAL A 44 -8.63 -3.56 -18.11
C VAL A 44 -8.31 -2.11 -18.51
N LEU A 45 -7.26 -1.52 -17.95
CA LEU A 45 -6.86 -0.16 -18.29
C LEU A 45 -6.37 -0.03 -19.75
N LYS A 46 -5.69 -1.05 -20.29
CA LYS A 46 -5.29 -1.07 -21.71
C LYS A 46 -6.50 -1.10 -22.64
N GLU A 47 -7.55 -1.85 -22.29
CA GLU A 47 -8.79 -1.91 -23.07
C GLU A 47 -9.57 -0.60 -23.00
N LYS A 48 -9.63 0.03 -21.83
CA LYS A 48 -10.40 1.27 -21.61
C LYS A 48 -9.70 2.52 -22.14
N PHE A 49 -8.37 2.55 -22.14
CA PHE A 49 -7.57 3.68 -22.59
C PHE A 49 -6.62 3.27 -23.73
N PRO A 50 -7.12 3.03 -24.95
CA PRO A 50 -6.29 2.61 -26.08
C PRO A 50 -5.29 3.67 -26.53
N LEU A 51 -5.54 4.95 -26.22
CA LEU A 51 -4.63 6.07 -26.51
C LEU A 51 -3.62 6.34 -25.40
N ALA A 52 -3.52 5.47 -24.39
CA ALA A 52 -2.53 5.59 -23.32
C ALA A 52 -1.12 5.38 -23.89
N SER A 53 -0.26 6.38 -23.71
CA SER A 53 1.15 6.33 -24.10
C SER A 53 2.00 5.60 -23.06
N LYS A 54 1.67 5.76 -21.77
CA LYS A 54 2.32 5.03 -20.67
C LYS A 54 1.28 4.55 -19.68
N LEU A 55 1.42 3.29 -19.27
CA LEU A 55 0.59 2.66 -18.26
C LEU A 55 1.49 1.83 -17.36
N LYS A 56 1.50 2.15 -16.07
CA LYS A 56 2.24 1.41 -15.05
C LYS A 56 1.34 1.19 -13.84
N VAL A 57 1.24 -0.07 -13.43
CA VAL A 57 0.57 -0.48 -12.20
C VAL A 57 1.65 -1.05 -11.28
N THR A 58 1.60 -0.73 -9.99
CA THR A 58 2.57 -1.20 -9.00
C THR A 58 1.86 -1.45 -7.68
N ASP A 59 2.03 -2.66 -7.14
CA ASP A 59 1.57 -3.05 -5.82
C ASP A 59 2.44 -2.38 -4.75
N ILE A 60 1.78 -1.65 -3.86
CA ILE A 60 2.41 -0.98 -2.71
C ILE A 60 2.06 -1.67 -1.39
N SER A 61 1.34 -2.80 -1.44
CA SER A 61 0.97 -3.62 -0.29
C SER A 61 1.99 -4.70 0.07
N GLY A 62 3.10 -4.78 -0.67
CA GLY A 62 4.18 -5.73 -0.40
C GLY A 62 3.84 -7.18 -0.76
N GLY A 63 3.00 -7.40 -1.78
CA GLY A 63 2.63 -8.74 -2.27
C GLY A 63 1.29 -9.26 -1.75
N CYS A 64 0.57 -8.49 -0.93
CA CYS A 64 -0.78 -8.85 -0.49
C CYS A 64 -1.85 -8.55 -1.56
N GLY A 65 -1.54 -7.68 -2.54
CA GLY A 65 -2.49 -7.22 -3.54
C GLY A 65 -3.65 -6.39 -2.98
N ALA A 66 -3.46 -5.76 -1.82
CA ALA A 66 -4.51 -4.97 -1.16
C ALA A 66 -4.55 -3.52 -1.65
N MET A 67 -3.43 -2.98 -2.13
CA MET A 67 -3.30 -1.57 -2.48
C MET A 67 -2.38 -1.37 -3.68
N TYR A 68 -2.90 -0.68 -4.69
CA TYR A 68 -2.16 -0.45 -5.94
C TYR A 68 -1.96 1.03 -6.23
N GLU A 69 -0.85 1.32 -6.89
CA GLU A 69 -0.53 2.61 -7.45
C GLU A 69 -0.54 2.53 -8.98
N ILE A 70 -1.28 3.44 -9.60
CA ILE A 70 -1.57 3.44 -11.02
C ILE A 70 -1.10 4.76 -11.61
N HIS A 71 -0.19 4.69 -12.59
CA HIS A 71 0.30 5.82 -13.38
C HIS A 71 -0.17 5.66 -14.82
N ILE A 72 -0.99 6.60 -15.27
CA ILE A 72 -1.53 6.61 -16.64
C ILE A 72 -1.17 7.94 -17.30
N GLU A 73 -0.55 7.84 -18.47
CA GLU A 73 -0.29 8.95 -19.37
C GLU A 73 -1.09 8.73 -20.66
N SER A 74 -2.11 9.55 -20.90
CA SER A 74 -3.01 9.41 -22.06
C SER A 74 -3.41 10.76 -22.62
N SER A 75 -3.54 10.84 -23.94
CA SER A 75 -4.05 12.02 -24.64
C SER A 75 -5.55 12.26 -24.38
N GLU A 76 -6.30 11.24 -23.95
CA GLU A 76 -7.73 11.33 -23.61
C GLU A 76 -8.04 12.19 -22.39
N PHE A 77 -7.01 12.49 -21.60
CA PHE A 77 -7.11 13.38 -20.44
C PHE A 77 -6.99 14.86 -20.83
N LYS A 78 -6.63 15.17 -22.08
CA LYS A 78 -6.54 16.55 -22.58
C LYS A 78 -7.91 17.24 -22.49
N GLY A 79 -7.93 18.39 -21.82
CA GLY A 79 -9.15 19.19 -21.62
C GLY A 79 -10.05 18.74 -20.46
N LYS A 80 -9.69 17.69 -19.72
CA LYS A 80 -10.43 17.24 -18.52
C LYS A 80 -9.75 17.73 -17.25
N ARG A 81 -10.53 18.04 -16.22
CA ARG A 81 -9.99 18.36 -14.88
C ARG A 81 -9.47 17.10 -14.19
N THR A 82 -8.52 17.22 -13.27
CA THR A 82 -7.94 16.08 -12.53
C THR A 82 -9.00 15.18 -11.88
N VAL A 83 -10.03 15.77 -11.26
CA VAL A 83 -11.14 15.00 -10.66
C VAL A 83 -11.87 14.16 -11.71
N GLN A 84 -12.12 14.71 -12.90
CA GLN A 84 -12.77 13.98 -13.99
C GLN A 84 -11.88 12.86 -14.54
N GLN A 85 -10.57 13.10 -14.63
CA GLN A 85 -9.61 12.07 -15.05
C GLN A 85 -9.64 10.89 -14.07
N HIS A 86 -9.57 11.16 -12.76
CA HIS A 86 -9.65 10.13 -11.73
C HIS A 86 -11.02 9.42 -11.74
N GLN A 87 -12.12 10.15 -11.97
CA GLN A 87 -13.45 9.54 -12.11
C GLN A 87 -13.50 8.56 -13.29
N LEU A 88 -12.90 8.88 -14.43
CA LEU A 88 -12.85 7.97 -15.58
C LEU A 88 -12.07 6.70 -15.25
N VAL A 89 -10.93 6.83 -14.58
CA VAL A 89 -10.13 5.67 -14.14
C VAL A 89 -10.90 4.82 -13.11
N ASN A 90 -11.57 5.45 -12.16
CA ASN A 90 -12.41 4.76 -11.18
C ASN A 90 -13.60 4.05 -11.84
N GLN A 91 -14.19 4.62 -12.89
CA GLN A 91 -15.26 3.98 -13.66
C GLN A 91 -14.74 2.77 -14.43
N ALA A 92 -13.55 2.88 -15.02
CA ALA A 92 -12.89 1.78 -15.71
C ALA A 92 -12.60 0.59 -14.79
N LEU A 93 -12.26 0.85 -13.52
CA LEU A 93 -11.85 -0.14 -12.54
C LEU A 93 -12.92 -0.49 -11.51
N LYS A 94 -14.18 -0.06 -11.73
CA LYS A 94 -15.24 -0.17 -10.72
C LYS A 94 -15.52 -1.63 -10.33
N GLU A 95 -15.34 -2.56 -11.25
CA GLU A 95 -15.59 -3.99 -11.04
C GLU A 95 -14.41 -4.62 -10.28
N GLU A 96 -13.18 -4.22 -10.60
CA GLU A 96 -11.95 -4.71 -9.99
C GLU A 96 -11.74 -4.17 -8.57
N ILE A 97 -12.06 -2.89 -8.33
CA ILE A 97 -11.88 -2.19 -7.05
C ILE A 97 -12.70 -2.82 -5.92
N GLN A 98 -13.81 -3.51 -6.21
CA GLN A 98 -14.66 -4.13 -5.17
C GLN A 98 -13.90 -5.14 -4.31
N SER A 99 -12.81 -5.70 -4.85
CA SER A 99 -11.95 -6.66 -4.16
C SER A 99 -10.74 -6.02 -3.45
N MET A 100 -10.50 -4.71 -3.63
CA MET A 100 -9.28 -4.02 -3.19
C MET A 100 -9.55 -3.08 -2.00
N HIS A 101 -8.54 -2.87 -1.14
CA HIS A 101 -8.65 -1.94 -0.01
C HIS A 101 -8.51 -0.47 -0.44
N GLY A 102 -7.74 -0.18 -1.50
CA GLY A 102 -7.58 1.19 -1.99
C GLY A 102 -6.66 1.32 -3.20
N LEU A 103 -6.75 2.46 -3.89
CA LEU A 103 -5.94 2.79 -5.05
C LEU A 103 -5.34 4.20 -4.94
N ARG A 104 -4.16 4.37 -5.51
CA ARG A 104 -3.57 5.69 -5.80
C ARG A 104 -3.49 5.89 -7.30
N ILE A 105 -4.07 6.98 -7.79
CA ILE A 105 -4.18 7.27 -9.22
C ILE A 105 -3.38 8.53 -9.53
N PHE A 106 -2.50 8.41 -10.51
CA PHE A 106 -1.73 9.50 -11.09
C PHE A 106 -2.04 9.57 -12.58
N THR A 107 -2.65 10.67 -13.01
CA THR A 107 -2.95 10.93 -14.42
C THR A 107 -2.08 12.06 -14.95
N ASN A 108 -1.43 11.81 -16.08
CA ASN A 108 -0.64 12.79 -16.81
C ASN A 108 -1.09 12.86 -18.26
N ILE A 109 -0.84 14.00 -18.89
CA ILE A 109 -1.07 14.20 -20.33
C ILE A 109 0.30 14.16 -21.01
N PRO A 110 0.50 13.35 -22.05
CA PRO A 110 1.76 13.34 -22.79
C PRO A 110 2.01 14.73 -23.42
N LYS A 111 3.26 15.18 -23.36
CA LYS A 111 3.69 16.46 -23.96
C LYS A 111 3.83 16.37 -25.46
#